data_AF-A0AAD5GU42-F1
#
_entry.id   AF-A0AAD5GU42-F1
#
_cell.length_a   1.000
_cell.length_b   1.000
_cell.length_c   1.000
_cell.angle_alpha   90.00
_cell.angle_beta   90.00
_cell.angle_gamma   90.00
#
_symmetry.space_group_name_H-M   'P 1'
#
loop_
_entity.id
_entity.type
_entity.pdbx_description
1 polymer ?
#
loop_
_entity_poly.entity_id
_entity_poly.type
_entity_poly.pdbx_seq_one_letter_code
_entity_poly.pdbx_strand_id
1 'polypeptide(L)'
;MEDDTGERSSFVIGLIENRAKEVGVAAFDLRSASLHLSEYIETSSSYQNTKTLLHFYDPIVIIVPPNKLAPDGMVGVSELVDKFYSSIRKVISIIC
;
A
#
# COMPACT_ATOMS: atom_id res chain seq x y z
N MET A 1 -6.18 23.72 24.62
CA MET A 1 -5.51 22.64 23.88
C MET A 1 -6.64 21.79 23.35
N GLU A 2 -6.99 21.99 22.09
CA GLU A 2 -8.01 21.17 21.43
C GLU A 2 -7.45 19.75 21.32
N ASP A 3 -8.14 18.79 21.94
CA ASP A 3 -7.91 17.38 21.71
C ASP A 3 -8.13 17.13 20.22
N ASP A 4 -7.04 16.98 19.48
CA ASP A 4 -7.06 16.44 18.12
C ASP A 4 -7.40 14.94 18.21
N THR A 5 -8.65 14.64 18.57
CA THR A 5 -9.28 13.35 18.31
C THR A 5 -9.64 13.25 16.83
N GLY A 6 -8.69 13.57 15.95
CA GLY A 6 -8.77 13.20 14.56
C GLY A 6 -8.92 11.68 14.50
N GLU A 7 -10.02 11.20 13.91
CA GLU A 7 -10.25 9.76 13.79
C GLU A 7 -9.03 9.10 13.16
N ARG A 8 -8.27 8.36 13.98
CA ARG A 8 -7.12 7.62 13.50
C ARG A 8 -7.60 6.69 12.39
N SER A 9 -6.96 6.74 11.23
CA SER A 9 -7.34 5.90 10.09
C SER A 9 -7.46 4.43 10.51
N SER A 10 -8.45 3.73 9.98
CA SER A 10 -8.73 2.32 10.25
C SER A 10 -8.38 1.41 9.07
N PHE A 11 -7.74 1.97 8.03
CA PHE A 11 -7.45 1.23 6.81
C PHE A 11 -6.20 0.37 6.91
N VAL A 12 -6.33 -0.87 6.43
CA VAL A 12 -5.22 -1.76 6.08
C VAL A 12 -5.20 -1.90 4.57
N ILE A 13 -4.04 -1.67 3.96
CA ILE A 13 -3.89 -1.69 2.49
C ILE A 13 -2.95 -2.84 2.10
N GLY A 14 -3.43 -3.74 1.26
CA GLY A 14 -2.61 -4.70 0.54
C GLY A 14 -2.30 -4.21 -0.87
N LEU A 15 -1.05 -4.30 -1.30
CA LEU A 15 -0.63 -3.96 -2.66
C LEU A 15 0.10 -5.15 -3.28
N ILE A 16 -0.21 -5.45 -4.53
CA ILE A 16 0.54 -6.40 -5.36
C ILE A 16 0.81 -5.76 -6.71
N GLU A 17 1.90 -6.13 -7.37
CA GLU A 17 2.17 -5.69 -8.74
C GLU A 17 2.57 -6.87 -9.64
N ASN A 18 2.36 -6.70 -10.94
CA ASN A 18 2.88 -7.61 -11.96
C ASN A 18 4.00 -6.96 -12.80
N ARG A 19 4.59 -7.74 -13.71
CA ARG A 19 5.69 -7.28 -14.60
C ARG A 19 5.30 -6.14 -15.54
N ALA A 20 4.00 -5.96 -15.79
CA ALA A 20 3.48 -4.86 -16.60
C ALA A 20 3.19 -3.59 -15.77
N LYS A 21 3.58 -3.59 -14.48
CA LYS A 21 3.28 -2.53 -13.50
C LYS A 21 1.78 -2.30 -13.29
N GLU A 22 0.98 -3.32 -13.52
CA GLU A 22 -0.39 -3.33 -13.04
C GLU A 22 -0.36 -3.59 -11.54
N VAL A 23 -0.97 -2.68 -10.77
CA VAL A 23 -1.00 -2.69 -9.32
C VAL A 23 -2.40 -3.03 -8.87
N GLY A 24 -2.53 -4.16 -8.18
CA GLY A 24 -3.74 -4.56 -7.47
C GLY A 24 -3.72 -4.01 -6.05
N VAL A 25 -4.86 -3.47 -5.61
CA VAL A 25 -5.02 -2.87 -4.28
C VAL A 25 -6.22 -3.48 -3.57
N ALA A 26 -6.01 -3.86 -2.31
CA ALA A 26 -7.05 -4.26 -1.37
C ALA A 26 -7.06 -3.31 -0.17
N ALA A 27 -8.07 -2.44 -0.08
CA ALA A 27 -8.26 -1.51 1.02
C ALA A 27 -9.34 -2.02 1.97
N PHE A 28 -8.94 -2.45 3.16
CA PHE A 28 -9.86 -2.96 4.18
C PHE A 28 -10.03 -1.94 5.30
N ASP A 29 -11.25 -1.47 5.51
CA ASP A 29 -11.59 -0.63 6.65
C ASP A 29 -12.00 -1.50 7.85
N LEU A 30 -11.18 -1.50 8.89
CA LEU A 30 -11.45 -2.25 10.11
C LEU A 30 -12.70 -1.77 10.86
N ARG A 31 -13.12 -0.51 10.65
CA ARG A 31 -14.26 0.08 11.36
C ARG A 31 -15.58 -0.37 10.77
N SER A 32 -15.71 -0.29 9.45
CA SER A 32 -16.92 -0.71 8.72
C SER A 32 -16.90 -2.18 8.28
N ALA A 33 -15.76 -2.86 8.41
CA ALA A 33 -15.52 -4.19 7.83
C ALA A 33 -15.78 -4.24 6.31
N SER A 34 -15.51 -3.13 5.61
CA SER A 34 -15.64 -3.03 4.16
C SER A 34 -14.31 -3.26 3.44
N LEU A 35 -14.38 -3.91 2.28
CA LEU A 35 -13.22 -4.17 1.41
C LEU A 35 -13.43 -3.49 0.06
N HIS A 36 -12.54 -2.58 -0.29
CA HIS A 36 -12.47 -2.00 -1.64
C HIS A 36 -11.32 -2.63 -2.41
N LEU A 37 -11.64 -3.19 -3.57
CA LEU A 37 -10.67 -3.74 -4.52
C LEU A 37 -10.55 -2.80 -5.71
N SER A 38 -9.33 -2.46 -6.09
CA SER A 38 -9.07 -1.63 -7.26
C SER A 38 -7.79 -2.05 -7.97
N GLU A 39 -7.71 -1.79 -9.25
CA GLU A 39 -6.56 -2.11 -10.10
C GLU A 39 -6.24 -0.92 -11.01
N TYR A 40 -4.97 -0.62 -11.20
CA TYR A 40 -4.51 0.41 -12.12
C TYR A 40 -3.10 0.12 -12.63
N ILE A 41 -2.73 0.74 -13.76
CA ILE A 41 -1.38 0.63 -14.32
C ILE A 41 -0.52 1.79 -13.84
N GLU A 42 0.68 1.49 -13.35
CA GLU A 42 1.73 2.46 -13.08
C GLU A 42 2.56 2.73 -14.33
N THR A 43 2.35 3.91 -14.92
CA THR A 43 3.07 4.36 -16.11
C THR A 43 4.43 4.99 -15.77
N SER A 44 4.65 5.37 -14.51
CA SER A 44 5.87 6.01 -14.03
C SER A 44 6.73 5.06 -13.21
N SER A 45 8.06 5.22 -13.25
CA SER A 45 8.97 4.56 -12.30
C SER A 45 8.90 5.14 -10.88
N SER A 46 8.23 6.28 -10.69
CA SER A 46 8.15 6.94 -9.39
C SER A 46 6.90 6.56 -8.56
N TYR A 47 6.04 5.69 -9.12
CA TYR A 47 4.84 5.14 -8.50
C TYR A 47 3.90 6.19 -7.89
N GLN A 48 3.57 7.25 -8.65
CA GLN A 48 2.78 8.38 -8.14
C GLN A 48 1.32 8.04 -7.87
N ASN A 49 0.72 7.16 -8.67
CA ASN A 49 -0.66 6.74 -8.45
C ASN A 49 -0.76 5.99 -7.12
N THR A 50 0.21 5.12 -6.86
CA THR A 50 0.31 4.38 -5.60
C THR A 50 0.55 5.28 -4.39
N LYS A 51 1.44 6.28 -4.51
CA LYS A 51 1.65 7.29 -3.45
C LYS A 51 0.38 8.09 -3.15
N THR A 52 -0.32 8.53 -4.20
CA THR A 52 -1.56 9.30 -4.07
C THR A 52 -2.63 8.48 -3.37
N LEU A 53 -2.78 7.20 -3.75
CA LEU A 53 -3.72 6.29 -3.11
C LEU A 53 -3.39 6.05 -1.63
N LEU A 54 -2.12 5.79 -1.31
CA LEU A 54 -1.68 5.61 0.07
C LEU A 54 -1.89 6.87 0.92
N HIS A 55 -1.71 8.05 0.33
CA HIS A 55 -2.02 9.31 1.01
C HIS A 55 -3.52 9.48 1.25
N PHE A 56 -4.36 9.10 0.27
CA PHE A 56 -5.82 9.19 0.38
C PHE A 56 -6.40 8.26 1.46
N TYR A 57 -6.00 6.99 1.49
CA TYR A 57 -6.50 6.03 2.49
C TYR A 57 -5.84 6.19 3.87
N ASP A 58 -4.67 6.82 3.91
CA ASP A 58 -3.85 6.99 5.11
C ASP A 58 -3.72 5.71 5.96
N PRO A 59 -3.27 4.57 5.40
CA PRO A 59 -3.41 3.29 6.08
C PRO A 59 -2.56 3.19 7.34
N ILE A 60 -3.05 2.45 8.34
CA ILE A 60 -2.27 2.11 9.55
C ILE A 60 -1.31 0.95 9.32
N VAL A 61 -1.60 0.09 8.34
CA VAL A 61 -0.76 -1.05 7.94
C VAL A 61 -0.75 -1.15 6.43
N ILE A 62 0.45 -1.34 5.86
CA ILE A 62 0.64 -1.64 4.44
C ILE A 62 1.18 -3.07 4.34
N ILE A 63 0.55 -3.90 3.51
CA ILE A 63 0.91 -5.28 3.26
C ILE A 63 1.40 -5.40 1.82
N VAL A 64 2.60 -5.96 1.63
CA VAL A 64 3.22 -6.13 0.31
C VAL A 64 3.87 -7.51 0.16
N PRO A 65 4.09 -8.02 -1.06
CA PRO A 65 4.92 -9.20 -1.28
C PRO A 65 6.37 -8.98 -0.83
N PRO A 66 7.06 -9.99 -0.28
CA PRO A 66 8.46 -9.89 0.09
C PRO A 66 9.36 -9.77 -1.16
N ASN A 67 10.18 -8.72 -1.18
CA ASN A 67 11.16 -8.45 -2.24
C ASN A 67 12.02 -9.67 -2.62
N LYS A 68 12.45 -10.45 -1.63
CA LYS A 68 13.37 -11.58 -1.83
C LYS A 68 12.77 -12.75 -2.62
N LEU A 69 11.45 -12.80 -2.75
CA LEU A 69 10.74 -13.87 -3.46
C LEU A 69 10.05 -13.36 -4.73
N ALA A 70 10.15 -12.06 -5.02
CA ALA A 70 9.54 -11.47 -6.19
C ALA A 70 10.34 -11.84 -7.46
N PRO A 71 9.67 -12.22 -8.55
CA PRO A 71 10.31 -12.35 -9.86
C PRO A 71 10.93 -11.02 -10.32
N ASP A 72 11.96 -11.08 -11.18
CA ASP A 72 12.57 -9.89 -11.79
C ASP A 72 11.50 -8.95 -12.37
N GLY A 73 11.55 -7.68 -11.96
CA GLY A 73 10.62 -6.64 -12.40
C GLY A 73 9.31 -6.53 -11.62
N MET A 74 9.15 -7.22 -10.48
CA MET A 74 7.96 -7.16 -9.60
C MET A 74 8.30 -6.71 -8.15
N VAL A 75 9.22 -5.76 -8.00
CA VAL A 75 9.67 -5.23 -6.70
C VAL A 75 9.37 -3.75 -6.47
N GLY A 76 8.86 -3.02 -7.45
CA GLY A 76 8.75 -1.56 -7.39
C GLY A 76 7.77 -1.04 -6.33
N VAL A 77 6.61 -1.70 -6.14
CA VAL A 77 5.70 -1.37 -5.02
C VAL A 77 6.34 -1.65 -3.67
N SER A 78 7.02 -2.78 -3.51
CA SER A 78 7.66 -3.15 -2.25
C SER A 78 8.86 -2.25 -1.95
N GLU A 79 9.67 -1.88 -2.95
CA GLU A 79 10.74 -0.88 -2.85
C GLU A 79 10.20 0.52 -2.49
N LEU A 80 9.08 0.91 -3.09
CA LEU A 80 8.40 2.17 -2.77
C LEU A 80 8.01 2.21 -1.29
N VAL A 81 7.34 1.16 -0.81
CA VAL A 81 6.86 1.08 0.57
C VAL A 81 8.03 1.04 1.56
N ASP A 82 9.06 0.25 1.26
CA ASP A 82 10.28 0.20 2.07
C ASP A 82 10.99 1.54 2.15
N LYS A 83 11.07 2.29 1.04
CA LYS A 83 11.79 3.57 0.97
C LYS A 83 11.05 4.73 1.65
N PHE A 84 9.73 4.80 1.52
CA PHE A 84 8.97 5.99 1.92
C PHE A 84 8.07 5.78 3.14
N TYR A 85 7.69 4.54 3.46
CA TYR A 85 6.67 4.26 4.47
C TYR A 85 7.16 3.41 5.64
N SER A 86 8.27 2.66 5.50
CA SER A 86 8.80 1.79 6.56
C SER A 86 9.12 2.50 7.89
N SER A 87 9.48 3.79 7.84
CA SER A 87 9.80 4.59 9.03
C SER A 87 8.58 5.21 9.72
N ILE A 88 7.44 5.27 9.02
CA ILE A 88 6.25 6.02 9.45
C ILE A 88 4.98 5.17 9.54
N ARG A 89 5.00 3.95 8.99
CA ARG A 89 3.88 3.02 8.91
C ARG A 89 4.36 1.60 9.17
N LYS A 90 3.45 0.76 9.69
CA LYS A 90 3.72 -0.67 9.82
C LYS A 90 3.64 -1.31 8.45
N VAL A 91 4.75 -1.88 7.99
CA VAL A 91 4.83 -2.65 6.75
C VAL A 91 4.93 -4.13 7.08
N ILE A 92 4.12 -4.97 6.44
CA ILE A 92 4.14 -6.43 6.62
C ILE A 92 4.37 -7.08 5.26
N SER A 93 5.38 -7.95 5.18
CA SER A 93 5.61 -8.74 3.98
C SER A 93 5.00 -10.14 4.10
N ILE A 94 4.12 -10.52 3.18
CA ILE A 94 3.49 -11.85 3.15
C ILE A 94 3.68 -12.53 1.79
N ILE A 95 3.83 -13.85 1.79
CA ILE A 95 3.87 -14.64 0.55
C ILE A 95 2.43 -14.74 0.03
N CYS A 96 2.18 -14.19 -1.17
CA CYS A 96 0.90 -14.24 -1.87
C CYS A 96 0.88 -15.36 -2.91
#